data_AF-A0A6L8U058-F1
#
_entry.id   AF-A0A6L8U058-F1
#
_cell.length_a   1.000
_cell.length_b   1.000
_cell.length_c   1.000
_cell.angle_alpha   90.00
_cell.angle_beta   90.00
_cell.angle_gamma   90.00
#
_symmetry.space_group_name_H-M   'P 1'
#
loop_
_entity.id
_entity.type
_entity.pdbx_description
1 polymer ?
#
loop_
_entity_poly.entity_id
_entity_poly.type
_entity_poly.pdbx_seq_one_letter_code
_entity_poly.pdbx_strand_id
1 'polypeptide(L)'
;MIKRFYPVILLSVFLTASLSAQTDPRDAGSTASNSRNVPVTLFDTDDVLDISIKFDINKYKRFKSDTMYLPAVLSYQSDEGDSVVKNIKLRARGNIRRTAICDFPPMMFNFKVKDVENTEFAGINKLKIVPYCRSGYEQYVLKEYLVYKLFNIVTDYSLRVRLLRISYLNSVKEKKTLTQYGFAIEPLDVMERRTGTVELERKITQRELRQDMLDRVAVFNYMIGNTDWSVPIHHNVIILQDAQNPQPNANMIVAYDFDYSGLVNTNYAVPFTDLPISTVRERLYMAVCRSEERFIEIIAEFAEKKDDFYRVISSFPYLSDNAKQGMIKYLDEFYRGIDNRNSLAKKLSNDCLWFESQANLRPK
;
A
#
# COMPACT_ATOMS: atom_id res chain seq x y z
N MET A 1 -73.54 12.38 -35.86
CA MET A 1 -73.10 11.11 -35.25
C MET A 1 -71.72 11.35 -34.65
N ILE A 2 -71.69 11.66 -33.35
CA ILE A 2 -70.50 12.14 -32.63
C ILE A 2 -69.65 10.93 -32.24
N LYS A 3 -68.41 10.83 -32.75
CA LYS A 3 -67.41 9.87 -32.23
C LYS A 3 -66.36 10.64 -31.44
N ARG A 4 -66.51 10.60 -30.11
CA ARG A 4 -65.50 11.00 -29.12
C ARG A 4 -64.32 10.02 -29.21
N PHE A 5 -63.11 10.55 -29.39
CA PHE A 5 -61.86 9.81 -29.16
C PHE A 5 -61.21 10.35 -27.89
N TYR A 6 -61.03 9.46 -26.92
CA TYR A 6 -60.37 9.70 -25.64
C TYR A 6 -58.86 9.75 -25.82
N PRO A 7 -58.12 10.64 -25.15
CA PRO A 7 -56.66 10.56 -25.11
C PRO A 7 -56.25 9.44 -24.17
N VAL A 8 -55.45 8.50 -24.68
CA VAL A 8 -54.77 7.47 -23.90
C VAL A 8 -53.63 8.15 -23.13
N ILE A 9 -53.81 8.35 -21.83
CA ILE A 9 -52.74 8.76 -20.92
C ILE A 9 -51.92 7.51 -20.62
N LEU A 10 -50.70 7.45 -21.16
CA LEU A 10 -49.73 6.41 -20.85
C LEU A 10 -49.21 6.67 -19.42
N LEU A 11 -49.75 5.95 -18.44
CA LEU A 11 -49.25 5.96 -17.07
C LEU A 11 -48.00 5.08 -17.02
N SER A 12 -46.82 5.70 -17.11
CA SER A 12 -45.54 5.02 -16.89
C SER A 12 -45.40 4.65 -15.41
N VAL A 13 -45.74 3.41 -15.08
CA VAL A 13 -45.47 2.78 -13.79
C VAL A 13 -43.95 2.61 -13.66
N PHE A 14 -43.32 3.47 -12.86
CA PHE A 14 -41.95 3.24 -12.41
C PHE A 14 -41.97 2.09 -11.39
N LEU A 15 -41.65 0.88 -11.86
CA LEU A 15 -41.29 -0.23 -11.00
C LEU A 15 -39.95 0.11 -10.34
N THR A 16 -39.98 0.54 -9.08
CA THR A 16 -38.78 0.66 -8.24
C THR A 16 -38.32 -0.76 -7.86
N ALA A 17 -37.60 -1.40 -8.78
CA ALA A 17 -36.83 -2.58 -8.43
C ALA A 17 -35.76 -2.15 -7.42
N SER A 18 -35.98 -2.55 -6.17
CA SER A 18 -34.96 -2.48 -5.12
C SER A 18 -33.82 -3.40 -5.55
N LEU A 19 -32.80 -2.83 -6.18
CA LEU A 19 -31.54 -3.50 -6.47
C LEU A 19 -30.88 -3.82 -5.13
N SER A 20 -31.18 -5.03 -4.65
CA SER A 20 -30.37 -5.69 -3.64
C SER A 20 -28.94 -5.75 -4.20
N ALA A 21 -28.02 -5.06 -3.54
CA ALA A 21 -26.61 -5.12 -3.84
C ALA A 21 -26.16 -6.60 -3.72
N GLN A 22 -25.90 -7.23 -4.86
CA GLN A 22 -25.18 -8.49 -4.88
C GLN A 22 -23.75 -8.21 -4.41
N THR A 23 -23.48 -8.64 -3.18
CA THR A 23 -22.12 -8.83 -2.67
C THR A 23 -21.45 -9.89 -3.52
N ASP A 24 -20.57 -9.47 -4.43
CA ASP A 24 -19.71 -10.38 -5.20
C ASP A 24 -18.64 -10.97 -4.26
N PRO A 25 -18.41 -12.30 -4.27
CA PRO A 25 -17.43 -12.94 -3.42
C PRO A 25 -16.02 -12.64 -3.95
N ARG A 26 -15.27 -11.83 -3.21
CA ARG A 26 -13.82 -11.71 -3.39
C ARG A 26 -13.17 -13.02 -2.93
N ASP A 27 -12.46 -13.67 -3.84
CA ASP A 27 -11.35 -14.62 -3.64
C ASP A 27 -11.22 -15.12 -2.18
N ALA A 28 -12.17 -15.96 -1.76
CA ALA A 28 -12.02 -16.79 -0.58
C ALA A 28 -10.96 -17.84 -0.89
N GLY A 29 -9.98 -17.93 0.01
CA GLY A 29 -8.87 -18.88 0.08
C GLY A 29 -8.78 -19.96 -1.01
N SER A 30 -7.76 -19.85 -1.88
CA SER A 30 -7.10 -21.06 -2.36
C SER A 30 -6.03 -21.46 -1.35
N THR A 31 -6.45 -22.09 -0.26
CA THR A 31 -5.61 -23.04 0.47
C THR A 31 -5.32 -24.21 -0.46
N ALA A 32 -4.26 -24.08 -1.24
CA ALA A 32 -3.60 -25.20 -1.89
C ALA A 32 -2.15 -25.22 -1.42
N SER A 33 -1.96 -25.89 -0.28
CA SER A 33 -0.68 -26.39 0.19
C SER A 33 0.01 -27.18 -0.93
N ASN A 34 1.12 -26.64 -1.44
CA ASN A 34 2.32 -27.37 -1.89
C ASN A 34 3.31 -26.42 -2.57
N SER A 35 3.66 -25.30 -1.93
CA SER A 35 5.04 -24.81 -2.10
C SER A 35 5.88 -25.61 -1.12
N ARG A 36 6.84 -26.39 -1.62
CA ARG A 36 7.99 -26.80 -0.80
C ARG A 36 8.51 -25.54 -0.08
N ASN A 37 9.08 -25.70 1.12
CA ASN A 37 9.77 -24.65 1.91
C ASN A 37 10.94 -24.02 1.12
N VAL A 38 10.65 -23.37 0.01
CA VAL A 38 11.61 -22.65 -0.80
C VAL A 38 11.71 -21.26 -0.15
N PRO A 39 12.86 -20.91 0.43
CA PRO A 39 13.04 -19.61 1.05
C PRO A 39 12.88 -18.51 0.01
N VAL A 40 12.19 -17.44 0.38
CA VAL A 40 12.03 -16.24 -0.46
C VAL A 40 13.08 -15.23 -0.03
N THR A 41 14.06 -14.95 -0.89
CA THR A 41 15.21 -14.08 -0.58
C THR A 41 15.18 -12.72 -1.27
N LEU A 42 14.22 -12.49 -2.19
CA LEU A 42 14.09 -11.25 -2.98
C LEU A 42 14.09 -9.95 -2.14
N PHE A 43 13.68 -10.05 -0.88
CA PHE A 43 13.50 -8.92 0.04
C PHE A 43 14.57 -8.85 1.14
N ASP A 44 15.63 -9.66 1.06
CA ASP A 44 16.70 -9.70 2.07
C ASP A 44 17.83 -8.70 1.79
N THR A 45 17.83 -8.07 0.62
CA THR A 45 18.78 -7.02 0.21
C THR A 45 18.04 -5.75 -0.23
N ASP A 46 18.72 -4.60 -0.13
CA ASP A 46 18.24 -3.29 -0.59
C ASP A 46 18.84 -2.82 -1.93
N ASP A 47 19.73 -3.60 -2.54
CA ASP A 47 20.26 -3.32 -3.87
C ASP A 47 19.15 -3.17 -4.93
N VAL A 48 19.43 -2.44 -6.00
CA VAL A 48 18.46 -2.34 -7.10
C VAL A 48 18.52 -3.57 -7.97
N LEU A 49 17.38 -4.21 -8.19
CA LEU A 49 17.28 -5.29 -9.18
C LEU A 49 16.90 -4.72 -10.54
N ASP A 50 17.80 -4.88 -11.51
CA ASP A 50 17.56 -4.55 -12.91
C ASP A 50 16.74 -5.65 -13.58
N ILE A 51 15.56 -5.30 -14.09
CA ILE A 51 14.71 -6.24 -14.82
C ILE A 51 14.24 -5.68 -16.16
N SER A 52 13.98 -6.57 -17.09
CA SER A 52 13.33 -6.30 -18.38
C SER A 52 12.05 -7.10 -18.47
N ILE A 53 10.93 -6.45 -18.81
CA ILE A 53 9.63 -7.09 -18.95
C ILE A 53 9.05 -6.82 -20.35
N LYS A 54 8.86 -7.89 -21.13
CA LYS A 54 8.33 -7.83 -22.51
C LYS A 54 6.91 -8.34 -22.59
N PHE A 55 5.96 -7.51 -23.02
CA PHE A 55 4.54 -7.87 -23.17
C PHE A 55 3.76 -6.87 -24.03
N ASP A 56 2.47 -7.11 -24.26
CA ASP A 56 1.61 -6.17 -24.99
C ASP A 56 1.21 -4.99 -24.12
N ILE A 57 2.09 -3.98 -24.08
CA ILE A 57 1.93 -2.76 -23.28
C ILE A 57 0.70 -1.97 -23.74
N ASN A 58 0.41 -1.97 -25.04
CA ASN A 58 -0.74 -1.24 -25.58
C ASN A 58 -2.05 -1.82 -25.03
N LYS A 59 -2.18 -3.16 -25.06
CA LYS A 59 -3.33 -3.87 -24.48
C LYS A 59 -3.43 -3.64 -22.98
N TYR A 60 -2.32 -3.72 -22.25
CA TYR A 60 -2.27 -3.48 -20.81
C TYR A 60 -2.78 -2.09 -20.42
N LYS A 61 -2.26 -1.03 -21.04
CA LYS A 61 -2.65 0.36 -20.75
C LYS A 61 -4.08 0.67 -21.19
N ARG A 62 -4.55 0.07 -22.29
CA ARG A 62 -5.89 0.28 -22.81
C ARG A 62 -6.95 -0.34 -21.91
N PHE A 63 -6.77 -1.60 -21.52
CA PHE A 63 -7.80 -2.32 -20.78
C PHE A 63 -7.67 -2.17 -19.27
N LYS A 64 -6.44 -1.99 -18.74
CA LYS A 64 -6.16 -1.91 -17.30
C LYS A 64 -6.94 -2.96 -16.48
N SER A 65 -7.07 -4.16 -17.04
CA SER A 65 -7.93 -5.21 -16.49
C SER A 65 -7.24 -5.86 -15.29
N ASP A 66 -8.01 -6.03 -14.23
CA ASP A 66 -7.64 -6.73 -13.01
C ASP A 66 -8.00 -8.22 -13.03
N THR A 67 -8.58 -8.72 -14.12
CA THR A 67 -8.93 -10.14 -14.28
C THR A 67 -8.19 -10.78 -15.45
N MET A 68 -7.92 -10.03 -16.50
CA MET A 68 -7.24 -10.52 -17.70
C MET A 68 -5.72 -10.52 -17.52
N TYR A 69 -5.14 -11.71 -17.51
CA TYR A 69 -3.69 -11.89 -17.60
C TYR A 69 -3.20 -11.80 -19.04
N LEU A 70 -2.08 -11.09 -19.22
CA LEU A 70 -1.29 -11.05 -20.43
C LEU A 70 -0.04 -11.92 -20.28
N PRO A 71 0.36 -12.67 -21.32
CA PRO A 71 1.65 -13.33 -21.33
C PRO A 71 2.76 -12.28 -21.36
N ALA A 72 3.83 -12.54 -20.62
CA ALA A 72 5.00 -11.67 -20.57
C ALA A 72 6.30 -12.48 -20.43
N VAL A 73 7.40 -11.89 -20.87
CA VAL A 73 8.75 -12.45 -20.69
C VAL A 73 9.52 -11.54 -19.76
N LEU A 74 9.85 -12.06 -18.57
CA LEU A 74 10.74 -11.41 -17.60
C LEU A 74 12.17 -11.84 -17.89
N SER A 75 13.11 -10.89 -17.80
CA SER A 75 14.54 -11.17 -17.93
C SER A 75 15.36 -10.28 -16.98
N TYR A 76 16.45 -10.82 -16.44
CA TYR A 76 17.37 -10.12 -15.53
C TYR A 76 18.71 -10.87 -15.46
N GLN A 77 19.70 -10.28 -14.81
CA GLN A 77 20.98 -10.93 -14.51
C GLN A 77 20.95 -11.42 -13.06
N SER A 78 21.28 -12.69 -12.84
CA SER A 78 21.45 -13.26 -11.51
C SER A 78 22.74 -12.74 -10.84
N ASP A 79 22.86 -12.95 -9.54
CA ASP A 79 24.07 -12.60 -8.78
C ASP A 79 25.33 -13.35 -9.29
N GLU A 80 25.15 -14.52 -9.90
CA GLU A 80 26.22 -15.30 -10.53
C GLU A 80 26.62 -14.78 -11.93
N GLY A 81 25.93 -13.75 -12.43
CA GLY A 81 26.16 -13.14 -13.75
C GLY A 81 25.43 -13.84 -14.90
N ASP A 82 24.65 -14.89 -14.62
CA ASP A 82 23.86 -15.60 -15.63
C ASP A 82 22.59 -14.84 -16.00
N SER A 83 22.28 -14.82 -17.30
CA SER A 83 21.05 -14.24 -17.82
C SER A 83 19.86 -15.18 -17.58
N VAL A 84 18.92 -14.73 -16.76
CA VAL A 84 17.69 -15.46 -16.45
C VAL A 84 16.56 -14.93 -17.32
N VAL A 85 15.84 -15.84 -17.99
CA VAL A 85 14.64 -15.51 -18.79
C VAL A 85 13.47 -16.41 -18.37
N LYS A 86 12.34 -15.81 -18.01
CA LYS A 86 11.14 -16.52 -17.53
C LYS A 86 9.87 -16.06 -18.23
N ASN A 87 9.08 -17.04 -18.67
CA ASN A 87 7.73 -16.79 -19.13
C ASN A 87 6.80 -16.63 -17.93
N ILE A 88 6.19 -15.46 -17.78
CA ILE A 88 5.27 -15.16 -16.69
C ILE A 88 3.94 -14.68 -17.26
N LYS A 89 2.97 -14.48 -16.37
CA LYS A 89 1.74 -13.74 -16.68
C LYS A 89 1.72 -12.47 -15.87
N LEU A 90 1.10 -11.41 -16.39
CA LEU A 90 0.85 -10.20 -15.63
C LEU A 90 -0.53 -9.63 -15.89
N ARG A 91 -1.07 -8.90 -14.92
CA ARG A 91 -2.34 -8.15 -15.03
C ARG A 91 -2.24 -6.85 -14.25
N ALA A 92 -3.19 -5.93 -14.47
CA ALA A 92 -3.28 -4.74 -13.64
C ALA A 92 -3.84 -5.09 -12.25
N ARG A 93 -3.59 -4.26 -11.24
CA ARG A 93 -4.15 -4.40 -9.89
C ARG A 93 -4.46 -3.05 -9.26
N GLY A 94 -5.23 -3.10 -8.18
CA GLY A 94 -5.60 -1.92 -7.39
C GLY A 94 -6.91 -1.28 -7.86
N ASN A 95 -7.29 -0.22 -7.17
CA ASN A 95 -8.54 0.51 -7.42
C ASN A 95 -8.25 1.85 -8.13
N ILE A 96 -8.19 2.96 -7.38
CA ILE A 96 -8.14 4.32 -7.94
C ILE A 96 -6.92 4.58 -8.84
N ARG A 97 -5.74 4.05 -8.46
CA ARG A 97 -4.53 4.09 -9.30
C ARG A 97 -4.74 3.41 -10.65
N ARG A 98 -5.53 2.33 -10.70
CA ARG A 98 -5.82 1.60 -11.93
C ARG A 98 -6.93 2.25 -12.76
N THR A 99 -7.99 2.71 -12.11
CA THR A 99 -9.23 3.13 -12.79
C THR A 99 -9.23 4.62 -13.17
N ALA A 100 -8.59 5.49 -12.39
CA ALA A 100 -8.69 6.94 -12.54
C ALA A 100 -7.34 7.66 -12.68
N ILE A 101 -6.30 7.24 -11.94
CA ILE A 101 -5.09 8.06 -11.76
C ILE A 101 -3.96 7.68 -12.72
N CYS A 102 -3.59 6.40 -12.84
CA CYS A 102 -2.38 6.03 -13.57
C CYS A 102 -2.68 5.69 -15.03
N ASP A 103 -1.80 6.12 -15.93
CA ASP A 103 -1.79 5.68 -17.32
C ASP A 103 -1.18 4.30 -17.45
N PHE A 104 -0.26 3.97 -16.54
CA PHE A 104 0.38 2.69 -16.38
C PHE A 104 0.05 2.14 -14.98
N PRO A 105 -0.98 1.28 -14.86
CA PRO A 105 -1.50 0.88 -13.55
C PRO A 105 -0.54 -0.08 -12.81
N PRO A 106 -0.64 -0.17 -11.48
CA PRO A 106 0.05 -1.18 -10.68
C PRO A 106 -0.09 -2.59 -11.26
N MET A 107 0.98 -3.38 -11.18
CA MET A 107 1.05 -4.68 -11.83
C MET A 107 0.99 -5.82 -10.80
N MET A 108 0.42 -6.94 -11.21
CA MET A 108 0.56 -8.22 -10.52
C MET A 108 1.32 -9.15 -11.45
N PHE A 109 2.57 -9.47 -11.11
CA PHE A 109 3.30 -10.57 -11.76
C PHE A 109 2.81 -11.89 -11.19
N ASN A 110 2.66 -12.88 -12.06
CA ASN A 110 2.19 -14.21 -11.74
C ASN A 110 3.14 -15.22 -12.38
N PHE A 111 3.87 -15.90 -11.49
CA PHE A 111 4.87 -16.90 -11.80
C PHE A 111 4.25 -18.28 -11.64
N LYS A 112 4.67 -19.22 -12.50
CA LYS A 112 4.54 -20.63 -12.16
C LYS A 112 5.66 -20.94 -11.18
N VAL A 113 5.33 -21.26 -9.93
CA VAL A 113 6.31 -21.45 -8.84
C VAL A 113 7.44 -22.41 -9.26
N LYS A 114 7.10 -23.53 -9.90
CA LYS A 114 8.08 -24.51 -10.41
C LYS A 114 9.07 -23.94 -11.42
N ASP A 115 8.66 -22.94 -12.19
CA ASP A 115 9.50 -22.35 -13.24
C ASP A 115 10.52 -21.36 -12.67
N VAL A 116 10.38 -20.96 -11.40
CA VAL A 116 11.27 -20.01 -10.70
C VAL A 116 12.02 -20.62 -9.52
N GLU A 117 11.90 -21.94 -9.30
CA GLU A 117 12.77 -22.69 -8.38
C GLU A 117 14.23 -22.48 -8.82
N ASN A 118 15.10 -21.98 -7.93
CA ASN A 118 16.50 -21.58 -8.18
C ASN A 118 16.71 -20.24 -8.92
N THR A 119 15.84 -19.26 -8.68
CA THR A 119 15.99 -17.92 -9.23
C THR A 119 15.64 -16.85 -8.18
N GLU A 120 15.86 -15.56 -8.45
CA GLU A 120 15.53 -14.49 -7.49
C GLU A 120 14.05 -14.41 -7.11
N PHE A 121 13.18 -15.04 -7.89
CA PHE A 121 11.74 -15.10 -7.62
C PHE A 121 11.29 -16.45 -7.05
N ALA A 122 12.25 -17.27 -6.58
CA ALA A 122 11.97 -18.55 -5.97
C ALA A 122 10.99 -18.41 -4.79
N GLY A 123 10.06 -19.36 -4.68
CA GLY A 123 9.01 -19.35 -3.65
C GLY A 123 7.89 -18.31 -3.85
N ILE A 124 7.97 -17.45 -4.88
CA ILE A 124 6.96 -16.42 -5.15
C ILE A 124 6.01 -16.87 -6.27
N ASN A 125 4.71 -16.96 -5.96
CA ASN A 125 3.66 -17.22 -6.96
C ASN A 125 3.14 -15.91 -7.58
N LYS A 126 2.79 -14.94 -6.74
CA LYS A 126 2.24 -13.65 -7.14
C LYS A 126 3.06 -12.53 -6.51
N LEU A 127 3.43 -11.53 -7.30
CA LEU A 127 4.22 -10.39 -6.84
C LEU A 127 3.56 -9.07 -7.24
N LYS A 128 3.27 -8.25 -6.24
CA LYS A 128 2.74 -6.90 -6.45
C LYS A 128 3.88 -5.97 -6.85
N ILE A 129 3.73 -5.29 -7.98
CA ILE A 129 4.68 -4.28 -8.47
C ILE A 129 3.99 -2.92 -8.49
N VAL A 130 4.64 -1.92 -7.90
CA VAL A 130 4.26 -0.51 -7.99
C VAL A 130 5.15 0.15 -9.06
N PRO A 131 4.63 0.39 -10.28
CA PRO A 131 5.37 1.02 -11.37
C PRO A 131 5.25 2.54 -11.29
N TYR A 132 5.95 3.22 -12.19
CA TYR A 132 6.00 4.68 -12.35
C TYR A 132 4.67 5.44 -12.49
N CYS A 133 3.52 4.76 -12.62
CA CYS A 133 2.16 5.33 -12.78
C CYS A 133 1.95 6.17 -14.06
N ARG A 134 2.70 7.27 -14.21
CA ARG A 134 2.75 8.16 -15.38
C ARG A 134 4.19 8.64 -15.58
N SER A 135 4.56 8.93 -16.83
CA SER A 135 5.90 9.47 -17.11
C SER A 135 6.13 10.76 -16.32
N GLY A 136 7.26 10.87 -15.63
CA GLY A 136 7.58 12.01 -14.75
C GLY A 136 7.07 11.89 -13.31
N TYR A 137 6.33 10.83 -12.95
CA TYR A 137 5.88 10.58 -11.56
C TYR A 137 6.83 9.65 -10.80
N GLU A 138 8.00 9.36 -11.36
CA GLU A 138 8.99 8.44 -10.77
C GLU A 138 9.38 8.83 -9.33
N GLN A 139 9.49 10.13 -9.04
CA GLN A 139 9.77 10.60 -7.69
C GLN A 139 8.69 10.19 -6.67
N TYR A 140 7.41 10.11 -7.06
CA TYR A 140 6.36 9.65 -6.14
C TYR A 140 6.56 8.18 -5.76
N VAL A 141 6.95 7.35 -6.72
CA VAL A 141 7.22 5.92 -6.48
C VAL A 141 8.44 5.73 -5.59
N LEU A 142 9.50 6.51 -5.82
CA LEU A 142 10.71 6.47 -5.00
C LEU A 142 10.45 6.95 -3.57
N LYS A 143 9.62 8.00 -3.40
CA LYS A 143 9.19 8.45 -2.07
C LYS A 143 8.33 7.40 -1.38
N GLU A 144 7.35 6.80 -2.06
CA GLU A 144 6.51 5.73 -1.51
C GLU A 144 7.37 4.55 -1.06
N TYR A 145 8.34 4.12 -1.89
CA TYR A 145 9.34 3.11 -1.53
C TYR A 145 10.09 3.48 -0.24
N LEU A 146 10.58 4.71 -0.12
CA LEU A 146 11.26 5.16 1.09
C LEU A 146 10.34 5.15 2.30
N VAL A 147 9.04 5.46 2.17
CA VAL A 147 8.10 5.38 3.30
C VAL A 147 7.97 3.94 3.82
N TYR A 148 7.94 2.92 2.95
CA TYR A 148 8.03 1.53 3.41
C TYR A 148 9.32 1.26 4.18
N LYS A 149 10.47 1.74 3.69
CA LYS A 149 11.76 1.59 4.38
C LYS A 149 11.79 2.27 5.75
N LEU A 150 11.16 3.45 5.87
CA LEU A 150 10.98 4.12 7.17
C LEU A 150 10.09 3.31 8.10
N PHE A 151 9.02 2.67 7.58
CA PHE A 151 8.15 1.83 8.39
C PHE A 151 8.86 0.57 8.89
N ASN A 152 9.77 -0.01 8.08
CA ASN A 152 10.57 -1.17 8.49
C ASN A 152 11.49 -0.87 9.69
N ILE A 153 11.88 0.38 9.92
CA ILE A 153 12.73 0.76 11.08
C ILE A 153 11.97 0.65 12.40
N VAL A 154 10.65 0.89 12.41
CA VAL A 154 9.87 0.92 13.65
C VAL A 154 9.33 -0.46 14.02
N THR A 155 9.14 -1.36 13.06
CA THR A 155 8.53 -2.67 13.32
C THR A 155 8.91 -3.74 12.30
N ASP A 156 9.16 -4.96 12.79
CA ASP A 156 9.29 -6.16 11.96
C ASP A 156 7.95 -6.60 11.35
N TYR A 157 6.83 -6.19 11.95
CA TYR A 157 5.49 -6.38 11.41
C TYR A 157 5.19 -5.32 10.34
N SER A 158 5.95 -5.39 9.26
CA SER A 158 5.87 -4.51 8.11
C SER A 158 6.16 -5.31 6.85
N LEU A 159 5.59 -4.88 5.72
CA LEU A 159 5.93 -5.44 4.42
C LEU A 159 7.30 -4.90 3.99
N ARG A 160 8.20 -5.80 3.60
CA ARG A 160 9.45 -5.42 2.95
C ARG A 160 9.20 -5.02 1.50
N VAL A 161 10.11 -4.21 0.95
CA VAL A 161 10.04 -3.76 -0.45
C VAL A 161 11.41 -3.86 -1.12
N ARG A 162 11.42 -4.21 -2.41
CA ARG A 162 12.62 -4.30 -3.24
C ARG A 162 12.55 -3.30 -4.38
N LEU A 163 13.53 -2.41 -4.48
CA LEU A 163 13.57 -1.42 -5.57
C LEU A 163 13.98 -2.11 -6.88
N LEU A 164 13.28 -1.76 -7.95
CA LEU A 164 13.48 -2.31 -9.28
C LEU A 164 13.75 -1.18 -10.27
N ARG A 165 14.69 -1.40 -11.19
CA ARG A 165 14.81 -0.59 -12.40
C ARG A 165 14.29 -1.41 -13.57
N ILE A 166 13.13 -1.02 -14.08
CA ILE A 166 12.31 -1.84 -14.98
C ILE A 166 12.39 -1.28 -16.40
N SER A 167 12.93 -2.06 -17.33
CA SER A 167 12.86 -1.81 -18.77
C SER A 167 11.61 -2.45 -19.38
N TYR A 168 10.69 -1.61 -19.85
CA TYR A 168 9.42 -2.03 -20.46
C TYR A 168 9.58 -2.19 -21.98
N LEU A 169 9.43 -3.42 -22.46
CA LEU A 169 9.55 -3.77 -23.88
C LEU A 169 8.18 -4.15 -24.44
N ASN A 170 7.79 -3.54 -25.55
CA ASN A 170 6.51 -3.84 -26.17
C ASN A 170 6.63 -5.04 -27.12
N SER A 171 5.76 -6.04 -27.00
CA SER A 171 5.81 -7.25 -27.83
C SER A 171 5.20 -7.09 -29.23
N VAL A 172 4.31 -6.12 -29.43
CA VAL A 172 3.54 -5.97 -30.69
C VAL A 172 4.20 -5.01 -31.68
N LYS A 173 4.62 -3.84 -31.20
CA LYS A 173 5.29 -2.83 -32.02
C LYS A 173 6.47 -2.28 -31.25
N GLU A 174 7.66 -2.49 -31.79
CA GLU A 174 8.90 -1.99 -31.21
C GLU A 174 8.79 -0.48 -31.07
N LYS A 175 8.82 -0.03 -29.82
CA LYS A 175 8.90 1.38 -29.41
C LYS A 175 10.19 1.52 -28.64
N LYS A 176 10.68 2.75 -28.51
CA LYS A 176 11.81 3.05 -27.63
C LYS A 176 11.54 2.44 -26.25
N THR A 177 12.46 1.61 -25.77
CA THR A 177 12.41 1.03 -24.43
C THR A 177 12.30 2.15 -23.42
N LEU A 178 11.31 2.05 -22.54
CA LEU A 178 11.15 2.94 -21.40
C LEU A 178 11.74 2.23 -20.19
N THR A 179 12.75 2.83 -19.56
CA THR A 179 13.27 2.36 -18.28
C THR A 179 12.83 3.32 -17.18
N GLN A 180 12.19 2.79 -16.15
CA GLN A 180 11.72 3.57 -15.00
C GLN A 180 11.89 2.76 -13.72
N TYR A 181 12.04 3.45 -12.59
CA TYR A 181 11.95 2.81 -11.29
C TYR A 181 10.53 2.31 -11.00
N GLY A 182 10.47 1.22 -10.26
CA GLY A 182 9.31 0.66 -9.62
C GLY A 182 9.76 -0.12 -8.39
N PHE A 183 8.85 -0.67 -7.59
CA PHE A 183 9.25 -1.56 -6.51
C PHE A 183 8.30 -2.73 -6.35
N ALA A 184 8.84 -3.85 -5.88
CA ALA A 184 8.08 -5.01 -5.47
C ALA A 184 7.71 -4.90 -3.99
N ILE A 185 6.54 -5.42 -3.62
CA ILE A 185 6.07 -5.51 -2.23
C ILE A 185 6.08 -6.98 -1.80
N GLU A 186 6.60 -7.26 -0.61
CA GLU A 186 6.61 -8.58 0.03
C GLU A 186 5.21 -9.23 -0.03
N PRO A 187 5.07 -10.45 -0.58
CA PRO A 187 3.82 -11.19 -0.50
C PRO A 187 3.42 -11.43 0.96
N LEU A 188 2.12 -11.34 1.26
CA LEU A 188 1.62 -11.47 2.62
C LEU A 188 1.99 -12.83 3.24
N ASP A 189 1.91 -13.91 2.46
CA ASP A 189 2.27 -15.26 2.93
C ASP A 189 3.75 -15.39 3.30
N VAL A 190 4.63 -14.60 2.67
CA VAL A 190 6.06 -14.52 3.04
C VAL A 190 6.22 -13.81 4.37
N MET A 191 5.55 -12.68 4.54
CA MET A 191 5.54 -11.93 5.79
C MET A 191 5.00 -12.78 6.93
N GLU A 192 3.85 -13.45 6.74
CA GLU A 192 3.20 -14.36 7.70
C GLU A 192 4.15 -15.44 8.20
N ARG A 193 4.91 -16.07 7.30
CA ARG A 193 5.95 -17.06 7.66
C ARG A 193 7.07 -16.44 8.49
N ARG A 194 7.54 -15.24 8.12
CA ARG A 194 8.62 -14.52 8.82
C ARG A 194 8.20 -14.07 10.22
N THR A 195 6.94 -13.70 10.41
CA THR A 195 6.43 -13.17 11.69
C THR A 195 5.66 -14.19 12.53
N GLY A 196 5.44 -15.41 12.03
CA GLY A 196 4.68 -16.43 12.74
C GLY A 196 3.19 -16.08 12.90
N THR A 197 2.62 -15.37 11.92
CA THR A 197 1.25 -14.85 11.98
C THR A 197 0.38 -15.34 10.84
N VAL A 198 -0.94 -15.12 10.94
CA VAL A 198 -1.90 -15.31 9.86
C VAL A 198 -2.84 -14.11 9.75
N GLU A 199 -3.32 -13.81 8.55
CA GLU A 199 -4.30 -12.76 8.28
C GLU A 199 -5.63 -13.05 8.98
N LEU A 200 -6.18 -12.02 9.63
CA LEU A 200 -7.50 -12.04 10.21
C LEU A 200 -8.49 -11.35 9.26
N GLU A 201 -9.30 -12.15 8.58
CA GLU A 201 -10.23 -11.67 7.55
C GLU A 201 -11.58 -11.14 8.10
N ARG A 202 -11.79 -11.14 9.42
CA ARG A 202 -13.00 -10.56 10.04
C ARG A 202 -12.79 -9.09 10.38
N LYS A 203 -13.87 -8.31 10.32
CA LYS A 203 -13.88 -6.91 10.76
C LYS A 203 -13.63 -6.83 12.27
N ILE A 204 -12.73 -5.95 12.67
CA ILE A 204 -12.39 -5.68 14.07
C ILE A 204 -12.37 -4.18 14.36
N THR A 205 -12.44 -3.80 15.63
CA THR A 205 -12.18 -2.43 16.06
C THR A 205 -10.70 -2.22 16.41
N GLN A 206 -10.28 -0.97 16.47
CA GLN A 206 -8.95 -0.62 16.98
C GLN A 206 -8.68 -1.12 18.42
N ARG A 207 -9.73 -1.36 19.22
CA ARG A 207 -9.59 -1.85 20.61
C ARG A 207 -9.26 -3.34 20.70
N GLU A 208 -9.42 -4.07 19.60
CA GLU A 208 -9.04 -5.48 19.50
C GLU A 208 -7.59 -5.69 19.05
N LEU A 209 -6.86 -4.59 18.79
CA LEU A 209 -5.45 -4.62 18.44
C LEU A 209 -4.55 -4.53 19.67
N ARG A 210 -3.37 -5.15 19.59
CA ARG A 210 -2.28 -4.99 20.55
C ARG A 210 -1.89 -3.51 20.62
N GLN A 211 -1.94 -2.95 21.82
CA GLN A 211 -1.86 -1.49 22.01
C GLN A 211 -0.55 -0.90 21.49
N ASP A 212 0.59 -1.51 21.80
CA ASP A 212 1.91 -1.08 21.33
C ASP A 212 2.01 -1.01 19.80
N MET A 213 1.43 -1.99 19.11
CA MET A 213 1.45 -2.02 17.64
C MET A 213 0.55 -0.97 17.02
N LEU A 214 -0.66 -0.80 17.56
CA LEU A 214 -1.55 0.25 17.09
C LEU A 214 -0.95 1.63 17.32
N ASP A 215 -0.41 1.90 18.51
CA ASP A 215 0.20 3.18 18.86
C ASP A 215 1.34 3.50 17.88
N ARG A 216 2.20 2.51 17.60
CA ARG A 216 3.31 2.66 16.66
C ARG A 216 2.84 2.92 15.23
N VAL A 217 1.85 2.15 14.73
CA VAL A 217 1.28 2.37 13.39
C VAL A 217 0.59 3.73 13.28
N ALA A 218 -0.14 4.14 14.31
CA ALA A 218 -0.86 5.41 14.32
C ALA A 218 0.10 6.60 14.37
N VAL A 219 1.13 6.57 15.22
CA VAL A 219 2.16 7.62 15.29
C VAL A 219 3.00 7.64 14.01
N PHE A 220 3.33 6.49 13.43
CA PHE A 220 4.02 6.44 12.13
C PHE A 220 3.20 7.12 11.04
N ASN A 221 1.92 6.74 10.89
CA ASN A 221 1.02 7.36 9.92
C ASN A 221 0.85 8.86 10.18
N TYR A 222 0.75 9.29 11.45
CA TYR A 222 0.74 10.71 11.80
C TYR A 222 2.03 11.43 11.36
N MET A 223 3.20 10.86 11.65
CA MET A 223 4.50 11.44 11.31
C MET A 223 4.62 11.72 9.80
N ILE A 224 4.19 10.76 8.97
CA ILE A 224 4.24 10.88 7.51
C ILE A 224 3.02 11.60 6.92
N GLY A 225 2.06 12.05 7.74
CA GLY A 225 0.84 12.73 7.29
C GLY A 225 -0.09 11.82 6.48
N ASN A 226 -0.22 10.56 6.87
CA ASN A 226 -1.11 9.60 6.21
C ASN A 226 -2.41 9.42 7.00
N THR A 227 -3.52 9.84 6.39
CA THR A 227 -4.88 9.59 6.91
C THR A 227 -5.65 8.56 6.09
N ASP A 228 -5.06 8.01 5.04
CA ASP A 228 -5.70 7.04 4.14
C ASP A 228 -5.56 5.60 4.68
N TRP A 229 -6.05 5.36 5.90
CA TRP A 229 -6.05 4.03 6.52
C TRP A 229 -7.22 3.89 7.49
N SER A 230 -7.74 2.67 7.66
CA SER A 230 -8.83 2.40 8.60
C SER A 230 -8.89 0.93 9.00
N VAL A 231 -8.74 0.69 10.32
CA VAL A 231 -8.86 -0.65 10.91
C VAL A 231 -10.23 -1.25 10.66
N PRO A 232 -11.35 -0.57 10.98
CA PRO A 232 -12.61 -1.29 10.98
C PRO A 232 -13.14 -1.65 9.61
N ILE A 233 -12.77 -0.92 8.55
CA ILE A 233 -13.08 -1.29 7.17
C ILE A 233 -11.94 -2.01 6.46
N HIS A 234 -10.80 -2.25 7.11
CA HIS A 234 -9.57 -2.86 6.56
C HIS A 234 -9.07 -2.10 5.31
N HIS A 235 -9.07 -0.77 5.38
CA HIS A 235 -8.54 0.08 4.32
C HIS A 235 -7.07 0.35 4.59
N ASN A 236 -6.21 -0.04 3.64
CA ASN A 236 -4.75 0.15 3.70
C ASN A 236 -4.07 -0.37 4.98
N VAL A 237 -4.68 -1.39 5.59
CA VAL A 237 -4.13 -2.13 6.73
C VAL A 237 -4.37 -3.61 6.57
N ILE A 238 -3.41 -4.42 7.05
CA ILE A 238 -3.55 -5.85 7.22
C ILE A 238 -3.66 -6.11 8.71
N ILE A 239 -4.63 -6.93 9.09
CA ILE A 239 -4.83 -7.36 10.47
C ILE A 239 -4.30 -8.79 10.57
N LEU A 240 -3.45 -9.03 11.55
CA LEU A 240 -2.79 -10.31 11.76
C LEU A 240 -3.12 -10.84 13.16
N GLN A 241 -3.03 -12.15 13.34
CA GLN A 241 -3.03 -12.78 14.65
C GLN A 241 -1.88 -13.79 14.74
N ASP A 242 -1.49 -14.14 15.96
CA ASP A 242 -0.53 -15.22 16.19
C ASP A 242 -1.07 -16.53 15.60
N ALA A 243 -0.26 -17.22 14.79
CA ALA A 243 -0.70 -18.41 14.08
C ALA A 243 -0.94 -19.61 14.99
N GLN A 244 -0.28 -19.66 16.15
CA GLN A 244 -0.30 -20.82 17.06
C GLN A 244 -1.13 -20.56 18.31
N ASN A 245 -1.12 -19.33 18.82
CA ASN A 245 -1.77 -18.96 20.07
C ASN A 245 -2.51 -17.62 19.94
N PRO A 246 -3.62 -17.56 19.18
CA PRO A 246 -4.40 -16.34 19.03
C PRO A 246 -5.01 -15.96 20.39
N GLN A 247 -4.72 -14.73 20.84
CA GLN A 247 -5.23 -14.18 22.09
C GLN A 247 -6.22 -13.05 21.82
N PRO A 248 -7.30 -12.92 22.62
CA PRO A 248 -8.18 -11.76 22.55
C PRO A 248 -7.40 -10.46 22.72
N ASN A 249 -7.72 -9.43 21.93
CA ASN A 249 -7.09 -8.11 21.97
C ASN A 249 -5.57 -8.09 21.72
N ALA A 250 -5.01 -9.16 21.15
CA ALA A 250 -3.59 -9.26 20.78
C ALA A 250 -3.38 -9.25 19.25
N ASN A 251 -4.40 -8.86 18.48
CA ASN A 251 -4.28 -8.77 17.03
C ASN A 251 -3.26 -7.70 16.65
N MET A 252 -2.52 -7.96 15.60
CA MET A 252 -1.41 -7.16 15.13
C MET A 252 -1.85 -6.40 13.88
N ILE A 253 -1.19 -5.28 13.59
CA ILE A 253 -1.55 -4.40 12.48
C ILE A 253 -0.33 -4.04 11.65
N VAL A 254 -0.52 -4.03 10.33
CA VAL A 254 0.46 -3.56 9.34
C VAL A 254 -0.19 -2.53 8.45
N ALA A 255 0.38 -1.32 8.37
CA ALA A 255 -0.03 -0.32 7.39
C ALA A 255 0.70 -0.55 6.06
N TYR A 256 0.03 -0.25 4.95
CA TYR A 256 0.59 -0.28 3.60
C TYR A 256 -0.12 0.74 2.70
N ASP A 257 0.34 0.91 1.46
CA ASP A 257 -0.21 1.86 0.49
C ASP A 257 -0.05 3.33 0.96
N PHE A 258 1.18 3.87 0.85
CA PHE A 258 1.56 5.17 1.42
C PHE A 258 1.57 6.33 0.41
N ASP A 259 1.09 6.13 -0.82
CA ASP A 259 1.10 7.15 -1.87
C ASP A 259 0.21 8.37 -1.57
N TYR A 260 -0.79 8.20 -0.69
CA TYR A 260 -1.65 9.28 -0.20
C TYR A 260 -1.08 10.07 0.99
N SER A 261 0.12 9.73 1.46
CA SER A 261 0.73 10.42 2.61
C SER A 261 1.28 11.81 2.27
N GLY A 262 1.24 12.70 3.26
CA GLY A 262 1.85 14.04 3.20
C GLY A 262 3.35 14.03 2.93
N LEU A 263 4.06 12.97 3.31
CA LEU A 263 5.50 12.82 3.05
C LEU A 263 5.79 12.52 1.57
N VAL A 264 4.94 11.71 0.91
CA VAL A 264 5.03 11.47 -0.54
C VAL A 264 4.55 12.71 -1.31
N ASN A 265 3.42 13.29 -0.88
CA ASN A 265 2.80 14.49 -1.43
C ASN A 265 2.56 14.38 -2.95
N THR A 266 1.84 13.33 -3.37
CA THR A 266 1.45 13.20 -4.77
C THR A 266 0.42 14.26 -5.14
N ASN A 267 0.40 14.69 -6.39
CA ASN A 267 -0.54 15.70 -6.86
C ASN A 267 -2.00 15.22 -6.95
N TYR A 268 -2.24 13.92 -6.78
CA TYR A 268 -3.56 13.32 -6.76
C TYR A 268 -4.03 12.93 -5.35
N ALA A 269 -3.15 13.01 -4.35
CA ALA A 269 -3.51 12.75 -2.96
C ALA A 269 -4.33 13.92 -2.42
N VAL A 270 -5.51 13.60 -1.92
CA VAL A 270 -6.43 14.54 -1.28
C VAL A 270 -6.98 13.91 0.00
N PRO A 271 -7.19 14.69 1.07
CA PRO A 271 -7.85 14.16 2.26
C PRO A 271 -9.26 13.66 1.96
N PHE A 272 -9.74 12.72 2.76
CA PHE A 272 -11.14 12.34 2.74
C PHE A 272 -12.00 13.55 3.19
N THR A 273 -13.16 13.75 2.55
CA THR A 273 -13.94 15.00 2.64
C THR A 273 -14.42 15.34 4.04
N ASP A 274 -14.60 14.33 4.89
CA ASP A 274 -15.13 14.50 6.25
C ASP A 274 -14.01 14.74 7.28
N LEU A 275 -12.74 14.76 6.85
CA LEU A 275 -11.61 15.06 7.71
C LEU A 275 -11.45 16.58 7.91
N PRO A 276 -11.01 17.04 9.09
CA PRO A 276 -10.86 18.44 9.46
C PRO A 276 -9.55 19.04 8.92
N ILE A 277 -9.00 18.46 7.84
CA ILE A 277 -7.75 18.88 7.21
C ILE A 277 -8.01 19.23 5.75
N SER A 278 -7.34 20.28 5.28
CA SER A 278 -7.57 20.79 3.91
C SER A 278 -6.63 20.15 2.89
N THR A 279 -5.47 19.66 3.34
CA THR A 279 -4.43 19.07 2.49
C THR A 279 -3.82 17.85 3.15
N VAL A 280 -3.28 16.91 2.36
CA VAL A 280 -2.55 15.74 2.90
C VAL A 280 -1.26 16.12 3.63
N ARG A 281 -0.83 17.39 3.54
CA ARG A 281 0.34 17.90 4.25
C ARG A 281 0.03 18.22 5.71
N GLU A 282 -1.23 18.41 6.05
CA GLU A 282 -1.68 18.52 7.44
C GLU A 282 -1.76 17.13 8.09
N ARG A 283 -1.27 17.02 9.32
CA ARG A 283 -1.28 15.77 10.08
C ARG A 283 -2.53 15.68 10.94
N LEU A 284 -3.09 14.48 11.01
CA LEU A 284 -4.25 14.16 11.84
C LEU A 284 -4.07 12.76 12.43
N TYR A 285 -4.18 12.65 13.75
CA TYR A 285 -4.07 11.36 14.44
C TYR A 285 -5.42 10.63 14.35
N MET A 286 -5.41 9.43 13.76
CA MET A 286 -6.61 8.66 13.40
C MET A 286 -6.75 7.36 14.22
N ALA A 287 -6.46 7.43 15.53
CA ALA A 287 -6.58 6.27 16.40
C ALA A 287 -7.19 6.59 17.78
N VAL A 288 -7.58 5.51 18.48
CA VAL A 288 -8.13 5.55 19.84
C VAL A 288 -7.22 6.31 20.80
N CYS A 289 -7.83 6.95 21.79
CA CYS A 289 -7.09 7.76 22.74
C CYS A 289 -6.19 6.93 23.68
N ARG A 290 -5.15 7.61 24.16
CA ARG A 290 -4.20 7.14 25.18
C ARG A 290 -4.06 8.22 26.26
N SER A 291 -3.43 7.87 27.38
CA SER A 291 -3.00 8.87 28.35
C SER A 291 -1.87 9.73 27.76
N GLU A 292 -1.65 10.93 28.32
CA GLU A 292 -0.57 11.80 27.87
C GLU A 292 0.79 11.12 28.07
N GLU A 293 0.98 10.40 29.17
CA GLU A 293 2.21 9.65 29.46
C GLU A 293 2.48 8.60 28.39
N ARG A 294 1.45 7.84 27.99
CA ARG A 294 1.60 6.83 26.94
C ARG A 294 1.92 7.46 25.58
N PHE A 295 1.36 8.63 25.27
CA PHE A 295 1.75 9.37 24.07
C PHE A 295 3.20 9.82 24.12
N ILE A 296 3.67 10.33 25.28
CA ILE A 296 5.08 10.72 25.47
C ILE A 296 6.00 9.52 25.25
N GLU A 297 5.67 8.35 25.81
CA GLU A 297 6.44 7.11 25.62
C GLU A 297 6.60 6.73 24.14
N ILE A 298 5.49 6.62 23.40
CA ILE A 298 5.57 6.23 21.99
C ILE A 298 6.24 7.31 21.14
N ILE A 299 6.08 8.60 21.46
CA ILE A 299 6.81 9.68 20.77
C ILE A 299 8.32 9.55 21.01
N ALA A 300 8.75 9.16 22.20
CA ALA A 300 10.16 8.95 22.52
C ALA A 300 10.77 7.83 21.67
N GLU A 301 10.04 6.73 21.40
CA GLU A 301 10.48 5.67 20.48
C GLU A 301 10.83 6.26 19.08
N PHE A 302 10.04 7.21 18.58
CA PHE A 302 10.30 7.85 17.29
C PHE A 302 11.41 8.90 17.35
N ALA A 303 11.60 9.55 18.51
CA ALA A 303 12.70 10.47 18.75
C ALA A 303 14.05 9.75 18.66
N GLU A 304 14.15 8.55 19.23
CA GLU A 304 15.36 7.71 19.18
C GLU A 304 15.70 7.25 17.75
N LYS A 305 14.68 7.10 16.87
CA LYS A 305 14.85 6.67 15.47
C LYS A 305 15.07 7.81 14.48
N LYS A 306 15.15 9.07 14.95
CA LYS A 306 15.27 10.26 14.11
C LYS A 306 16.41 10.17 13.11
N ASP A 307 17.61 9.88 13.60
CA ASP A 307 18.81 9.84 12.76
C ASP A 307 18.74 8.69 11.74
N ASP A 308 18.13 7.56 12.11
CA ASP A 308 17.95 6.43 11.19
C ASP A 308 16.99 6.78 10.04
N PHE A 309 15.87 7.45 10.32
CA PHE A 309 14.97 7.92 9.26
C PHE A 309 15.67 8.92 8.34
N TYR A 310 16.45 9.85 8.89
CA TYR A 310 17.15 10.85 8.09
C TYR A 310 18.22 10.20 7.23
N ARG A 311 18.93 9.21 7.78
CA ARG A 311 19.92 8.42 7.07
C ARG A 311 19.31 7.72 5.87
N VAL A 312 18.19 6.99 6.05
CA VAL A 312 17.47 6.30 4.96
C VAL A 312 17.14 7.23 3.80
N ILE A 313 16.67 8.45 4.09
CA ILE A 313 16.34 9.43 3.04
C ILE A 313 17.61 10.01 2.41
N SER A 314 18.57 10.44 3.23
CA SER A 314 19.76 11.16 2.77
C SER A 314 20.68 10.28 1.91
N SER A 315 20.84 9.00 2.28
CA SER A 315 21.73 8.05 1.62
C SER A 315 21.14 7.46 0.34
N PHE A 316 19.86 7.68 0.06
CA PHE A 316 19.20 7.08 -1.08
C PHE A 316 19.66 7.70 -2.40
N PRO A 317 20.38 6.98 -3.28
CA PRO A 317 21.08 7.61 -4.40
C PRO A 317 20.14 7.95 -5.58
N TYR A 318 18.92 7.42 -5.61
CA TYR A 318 18.02 7.51 -6.76
C TYR A 318 17.01 8.66 -6.70
N LEU A 319 17.01 9.42 -5.60
CA LEU A 319 16.16 10.60 -5.44
C LEU A 319 17.03 11.87 -5.51
N SER A 320 16.51 12.96 -6.11
CA SER A 320 17.27 14.22 -6.17
C SER A 320 17.41 14.85 -4.78
N ASP A 321 18.47 15.61 -4.57
CA ASP A 321 18.71 16.27 -3.28
C ASP A 321 17.55 17.19 -2.87
N ASN A 322 16.98 17.94 -3.82
CA ASN A 322 15.79 18.76 -3.55
C ASN A 322 14.61 17.93 -3.02
N ALA A 323 14.37 16.74 -3.58
CA ALA A 323 13.29 15.88 -3.12
C ALA A 323 13.61 15.25 -1.75
N LYS A 324 14.86 14.87 -1.48
CA LYS A 324 15.31 14.42 -0.15
C LYS A 324 15.13 15.52 0.90
N GLN A 325 15.58 16.74 0.61
CA GLN A 325 15.42 17.89 1.49
C GLN A 325 13.95 18.20 1.77
N GLY A 326 13.08 18.07 0.77
CA GLY A 326 11.64 18.20 0.96
C GLY A 326 11.03 17.18 1.91
N MET A 327 11.50 15.92 1.86
CA MET A 327 11.09 14.86 2.80
C MET A 327 11.62 15.11 4.21
N ILE A 328 12.91 15.43 4.34
CA ILE A 328 13.56 15.71 5.63
C ILE A 328 12.89 16.90 6.31
N LYS A 329 12.67 18.01 5.59
CA LYS A 329 11.97 19.19 6.11
C LYS A 329 10.56 18.87 6.60
N TYR A 330 9.85 17.97 5.92
CA TYR A 330 8.53 17.54 6.38
C TYR A 330 8.63 16.74 7.68
N LEU A 331 9.59 15.82 7.81
CA LEU A 331 9.84 15.12 9.08
C LEU A 331 10.31 16.06 10.19
N ASP A 332 11.10 17.08 9.90
CA ASP A 332 11.51 18.10 10.87
C ASP A 332 10.31 18.81 11.52
N GLU A 333 9.19 18.98 10.82
CA GLU A 333 7.96 19.53 11.40
C GLU A 333 7.38 18.62 12.49
N PHE A 334 7.40 17.29 12.28
CA PHE A 334 7.00 16.33 13.30
C PHE A 334 7.95 16.38 14.50
N TYR A 335 9.27 16.34 14.25
CA TYR A 335 10.28 16.34 15.30
C TYR A 335 10.33 17.64 16.10
N ARG A 336 10.01 18.79 15.48
CA ARG A 336 9.88 20.07 16.21
C ARG A 336 8.72 20.07 17.21
N GLY A 337 7.72 19.22 17.02
CA GLY A 337 6.62 19.04 17.99
C GLY A 337 7.05 18.31 19.26
N ILE A 338 8.18 17.61 19.25
CA ILE A 338 8.77 16.94 20.41
C ILE A 338 9.55 17.99 21.21
N ASP A 339 8.85 18.71 22.09
CA ASP A 339 9.40 19.79 22.91
C ASP A 339 9.15 19.56 24.41
N ASN A 340 9.80 20.37 25.26
CA ASN A 340 9.66 20.28 26.72
C ASN A 340 8.24 20.59 27.24
N ARG A 341 7.32 21.03 26.38
CA ARG A 341 5.93 21.33 26.74
C ARG A 341 4.97 20.20 26.35
N ASN A 342 5.50 19.09 25.83
CA ASN A 342 4.77 17.96 25.28
C ASN A 342 3.76 18.39 24.21
N SER A 343 4.14 19.36 23.37
CA SER A 343 3.23 19.94 22.38
C SER A 343 2.66 18.90 21.41
N LEU A 344 3.49 17.96 20.95
CA LEU A 344 3.04 16.86 20.10
C LEU A 344 2.09 15.91 20.84
N ALA A 345 2.39 15.49 22.06
CA ALA A 345 1.50 14.60 22.84
C ALA A 345 0.12 15.23 23.03
N LYS A 346 0.06 16.53 23.39
CA LYS A 346 -1.19 17.29 23.49
C LYS A 346 -1.95 17.37 22.17
N LYS A 347 -1.22 17.54 21.05
CA LYS A 347 -1.83 17.52 19.72
C LYS A 347 -2.42 16.16 19.38
N LEU A 348 -1.71 15.06 19.65
CA LEU A 348 -2.23 13.69 19.47
C LEU A 348 -3.47 13.44 20.34
N SER A 349 -3.45 13.90 21.60
CA SER A 349 -4.60 13.81 22.50
C SER A 349 -5.82 14.57 21.96
N ASN A 350 -5.63 15.80 21.45
CA ASN A 350 -6.74 16.57 20.88
C ASN A 350 -7.31 15.90 19.62
N ASP A 351 -6.43 15.41 18.74
CA ASP A 351 -6.82 14.74 17.51
C ASP A 351 -7.53 13.40 17.80
N CYS A 352 -7.08 12.64 18.80
CA CYS A 352 -7.74 11.40 19.21
C CYS A 352 -9.14 11.65 19.78
N LEU A 353 -9.32 12.71 20.58
CA LEU A 353 -10.63 13.08 21.12
C LEU A 353 -11.60 13.48 20.01
N TRP A 354 -11.11 14.25 19.04
CA TRP A 354 -11.87 14.55 17.82
C TRP A 354 -12.24 13.25 17.09
N PHE A 355 -11.28 12.35 16.85
CA PHE A 355 -11.50 11.07 16.16
C PHE A 355 -12.53 10.20 16.87
N GLU A 356 -12.43 10.06 18.20
CA GLU A 356 -13.40 9.29 18.98
C GLU A 356 -14.79 9.94 18.97
N SER A 357 -14.91 11.26 18.85
CA SER A 357 -16.22 11.92 18.72
C SER A 357 -16.91 11.69 17.37
N GLN A 358 -16.19 11.21 16.34
CA GLN A 358 -16.76 10.98 15.02
C GLN A 358 -17.53 9.66 14.96
N ALA A 359 -18.85 9.72 15.19
CA ALA A 359 -19.74 8.57 15.05
C ALA A 359 -19.83 8.06 13.60
N ASN A 360 -19.62 8.92 12.60
CA ASN A 360 -19.82 8.62 11.17
C ASN A 360 -18.57 8.06 10.46
N LEU A 361 -17.38 8.19 11.06
CA LEU A 361 -16.13 7.59 10.55
C LEU A 361 -15.89 6.17 11.11
N ARG A 362 -16.74 5.74 12.05
CA ARG A 362 -16.82 4.36 12.53
C ARG A 362 -17.66 3.57 11.53
N PRO A 363 -17.29 2.32 11.19
CA PRO A 363 -18.09 1.52 10.29
C PRO A 363 -19.48 1.33 10.89
N LYS A 364 -20.50 1.33 10.03
CA LYS A 364 -21.76 0.67 10.35
C LYS A 364 -21.59 -0.84 10.24
#